data_AF-A0AAU2SQQ6-F1
#
_entry.id   AF-A0AAU2SQQ6-F1
#
_cell.length_a   1.000
_cell.length_b   1.000
_cell.length_c   1.000
_cell.angle_alpha   90.00
_cell.angle_beta   90.00
_cell.angle_gamma   90.00
#
_symmetry.space_group_name_H-M   'P 1'
#
loop_
_entity.id
_entity.type
_entity.pdbx_description
1 polymer ?
#
loop_
_entity_poly.entity_id
_entity_poly.type
_entity_poly.pdbx_seq_one_letter_code
_entity_poly.pdbx_strand_id
1 'polypeptide(L)'
;MRADRRLTLEQAEQFTYDPMDPVPTTGGALLMGGGLLNTDEFRPGPLDQAGVEAREDVLVFTTEPLTEDVEATGRVRAVLFAVTDGPSTDRMARLCDVDQNGVSLNVADGIARVHAATPGEAAEHVVDLWSTSIVFKAGHRIRVQVTSSNFPRWDRNLNTGEPEDSATRARAARQQLFHDPARPSRIVLPVVPPA
;
A
#
# COMPACT_ATOMS: atom_id res chain seq x y z
N MET A 1 21.08 0.96 -34.62
CA MET A 1 20.38 -0.22 -35.13
C MET A 1 19.19 -0.45 -34.22
N ARG A 2 17.98 -0.39 -34.78
CA ARG A 2 16.69 -0.25 -34.07
C ARG A 2 16.26 -1.52 -33.35
N ALA A 3 15.60 -1.33 -32.21
CA ALA A 3 14.38 -2.02 -31.77
C ALA A 3 13.81 -1.16 -30.62
N ASP A 4 13.05 -0.10 -30.88
CA ASP A 4 11.60 -0.16 -31.09
C ASP A 4 10.93 -1.30 -30.31
N ARG A 5 10.96 -1.17 -28.97
CA ARG A 5 10.15 -1.98 -28.06
C ARG A 5 8.72 -1.49 -28.18
N ARG A 6 8.00 -2.13 -29.09
CA ARG A 6 6.54 -2.09 -29.24
C ARG A 6 5.86 -2.03 -27.87
N LEU A 7 4.91 -1.10 -27.74
CA LEU A 7 3.81 -1.04 -26.77
C LEU A 7 3.53 -2.41 -26.12
N THR A 8 4.19 -2.72 -25.00
CA THR A 8 3.81 -3.84 -24.15
C THR A 8 2.58 -3.39 -23.38
N LEU A 9 1.47 -4.10 -23.56
CA LEU A 9 0.36 -4.06 -22.60
C LEU A 9 0.98 -4.28 -21.22
N GLU A 10 0.96 -3.27 -20.34
CA GLU A 10 1.49 -3.41 -18.98
C GLU A 10 0.76 -4.56 -18.29
N GLN A 11 1.53 -5.54 -17.81
CA GLN A 11 1.00 -6.74 -17.17
C GLN A 11 0.59 -6.39 -15.74
N ALA A 12 -0.59 -6.85 -15.31
CA ALA A 12 -1.04 -6.66 -13.94
C ALA A 12 -0.09 -7.34 -12.94
N GLU A 13 0.21 -6.65 -11.85
CA GLU A 13 0.99 -7.19 -10.73
C GLU A 13 0.10 -8.08 -9.86
N GLN A 14 0.67 -9.11 -9.26
CA GLN A 14 -0.09 -10.11 -8.50
C GLN A 14 0.62 -10.50 -7.22
N PHE A 15 -0.16 -10.82 -6.20
CA PHE A 15 0.34 -11.40 -4.96
C PHE A 15 -0.73 -12.27 -4.30
N THR A 16 -0.32 -13.09 -3.34
CA THR A 16 -1.25 -13.87 -2.51
C THR A 16 -1.26 -13.31 -1.10
N TYR A 17 -2.43 -12.95 -0.61
CA TYR A 17 -2.62 -12.57 0.78
C TYR A 17 -3.09 -13.78 1.58
N ASP A 18 -2.32 -14.16 2.60
CA ASP A 18 -2.71 -15.17 3.59
C ASP A 18 -3.05 -14.50 4.94
N PRO A 19 -4.29 -14.57 5.44
CA PRO A 19 -4.64 -14.03 6.76
C PRO A 19 -3.86 -14.67 7.92
N MET A 20 -3.24 -15.83 7.73
CA MET A 20 -2.41 -16.49 8.74
C MET A 20 -0.96 -16.00 8.75
N ASP A 21 -0.53 -15.26 7.73
CA ASP A 21 0.76 -14.57 7.66
C ASP A 21 0.54 -13.15 7.15
N PRO A 22 -0.10 -12.26 7.94
CA PRO A 22 -0.35 -10.89 7.52
C PRO A 22 0.95 -10.08 7.49
N VAL A 23 1.00 -9.07 6.62
CA VAL A 23 2.03 -8.04 6.65
C VAL A 23 2.01 -7.34 8.01
N PRO A 24 3.15 -7.33 8.74
CA PRO A 24 3.20 -6.77 10.08
C PRO A 24 3.14 -5.24 10.04
N THR A 25 2.58 -4.65 11.09
CA THR A 25 2.64 -3.20 11.28
C THR A 25 4.04 -2.77 11.67
N THR A 26 4.69 -2.02 10.78
CA THR A 26 5.94 -1.31 11.04
C THR A 26 5.68 0.19 10.97
N GLY A 27 5.57 0.85 12.13
CA GLY A 27 5.39 2.30 12.21
C GLY A 27 3.96 2.79 11.97
N GLY A 28 3.85 4.05 11.56
CA GLY A 28 2.61 4.71 11.21
C GLY A 28 1.84 5.24 12.41
N ALA A 29 0.56 5.54 12.21
CA ALA A 29 -0.36 6.08 13.21
C ALA A 29 -0.94 4.99 14.13
N LEU A 30 -0.05 4.25 14.80
CA LEU A 30 -0.43 3.31 15.86
C LEU A 30 -0.76 4.07 17.15
N LEU A 31 -1.96 3.84 17.70
CA LEU A 31 -2.37 4.41 18.99
C LEU A 31 -1.86 3.55 20.17
N MET A 32 -2.02 2.23 20.08
CA MET A 32 -1.76 1.26 21.15
C MET A 32 -0.47 0.48 20.87
N GLY A 33 0.65 1.19 20.71
CA GLY A 33 1.97 0.60 20.50
C GLY A 33 2.95 0.90 21.65
N GLY A 34 4.15 0.31 21.61
CA GLY A 34 5.34 0.70 22.40
C GLY A 34 5.18 0.76 23.92
N GLY A 35 4.47 1.79 24.41
CA GLY A 35 4.24 2.08 25.82
C GLY A 35 2.97 1.50 26.44
N LEU A 36 1.91 1.22 25.66
CA LEU A 36 0.65 0.69 26.21
C LEU A 36 0.65 -0.84 26.35
N LEU A 37 1.41 -1.52 25.49
CA LEU A 37 1.62 -2.97 25.57
C LEU A 37 2.92 -3.34 26.31
N ASN A 38 3.73 -2.35 26.69
CA ASN A 38 5.07 -2.54 27.26
C ASN A 38 5.96 -3.47 26.39
N THR A 39 5.83 -3.34 25.07
CA THR A 39 6.59 -4.11 24.07
C THR A 39 7.16 -3.18 23.02
N ASP A 40 8.40 -3.43 22.60
CA ASP A 40 9.04 -2.75 21.46
C ASP A 40 8.55 -3.26 20.10
N GLU A 41 7.65 -4.23 20.08
CA GLU A 41 7.23 -4.97 18.89
C GLU A 41 6.45 -4.08 17.89
N PHE A 42 5.64 -3.14 18.37
CA PHE A 42 4.82 -2.26 17.54
C PHE A 42 5.04 -0.79 17.90
N ARG A 43 6.15 -0.22 17.42
CA ARG A 43 6.48 1.19 17.62
C ARG A 43 5.72 2.10 16.63
N PRO A 44 5.11 3.21 17.09
CA PRO A 44 4.50 4.19 16.19
C PRO A 44 5.56 5.10 15.52
N GLY A 45 5.13 5.85 14.50
CA GLY A 45 5.95 6.87 13.85
C GLY A 45 6.66 6.40 12.57
N PRO A 46 7.63 7.19 12.07
CA PRO A 46 8.40 6.83 10.88
C PRO A 46 9.41 5.74 11.23
N LEU A 47 9.31 4.60 10.57
CA LEU A 47 10.20 3.45 10.69
C LEU A 47 10.59 2.94 9.30
N ASP A 48 11.78 2.34 9.23
CA ASP A 48 12.27 1.72 8.01
C ASP A 48 11.38 0.53 7.61
N GLN A 49 10.98 0.51 6.35
CA GLN A 49 10.08 -0.47 5.77
C GLN A 49 10.80 -1.59 5.00
N ALA A 50 12.13 -1.61 4.97
CA ALA A 50 12.89 -2.61 4.20
C ALA A 50 12.45 -4.08 4.46
N GLY A 51 12.13 -4.42 5.71
CA GLY A 51 11.63 -5.76 6.06
C GLY A 51 10.22 -6.06 5.53
N VAL A 52 9.34 -5.05 5.47
CA VAL A 52 8.00 -5.17 4.88
C VAL A 52 8.10 -5.28 3.36
N GLU A 53 8.96 -4.47 2.75
CA GLU A 53 9.16 -4.40 1.29
C GLU A 53 9.80 -5.66 0.70
N ALA A 54 10.44 -6.49 1.53
CA ALA A 54 11.01 -7.76 1.12
C ALA A 54 9.97 -8.89 0.99
N ARG A 55 8.73 -8.69 1.45
CA ARG A 55 7.68 -9.71 1.40
C ARG A 55 7.09 -9.83 -0.01
N GLU A 56 6.77 -11.07 -0.40
CA GLU A 56 6.15 -11.37 -1.71
C GLU A 56 4.69 -10.88 -1.81
N ASP A 57 4.04 -10.60 -0.68
CA ASP A 57 2.68 -10.07 -0.60
C ASP A 57 2.62 -8.53 -0.48
N VAL A 58 3.72 -7.85 -0.80
CA VAL A 58 3.83 -6.39 -0.84
C VAL A 58 4.34 -5.96 -2.21
N LEU A 59 3.46 -5.33 -3.01
CA LEU A 59 3.86 -4.71 -4.27
C LEU A 59 4.52 -3.36 -3.99
N VAL A 60 5.70 -3.12 -4.58
CA VAL A 60 6.50 -1.90 -4.34
C VAL A 60 6.69 -1.13 -5.65
N PHE A 61 6.18 0.10 -5.69
CA PHE A 61 6.33 1.03 -6.81
C PHE A 61 7.17 2.21 -6.38
N THR A 62 8.23 2.54 -7.12
CA THR A 62 9.17 3.60 -6.74
C THR A 62 9.47 4.51 -7.93
N THR A 63 9.50 5.81 -7.71
CA THR A 63 9.95 6.76 -8.74
C THR A 63 11.46 6.63 -9.01
N GLU A 64 11.93 7.24 -10.09
CA GLU A 64 13.33 7.63 -10.18
C GLU A 64 13.69 8.64 -9.08
N PRO A 65 14.98 8.87 -8.76
CA PRO A 65 15.36 9.93 -7.85
C PRO A 65 14.79 11.26 -8.35
N LEU A 66 14.18 12.00 -7.43
CA LEU A 66 13.60 13.29 -7.75
C LEU A 66 14.70 14.26 -8.15
N THR A 67 14.48 15.00 -9.24
CA THR A 67 15.44 16.01 -9.71
C THR A 67 15.35 17.33 -8.94
N GLU A 68 14.25 17.53 -8.21
CA GLU A 68 13.96 18.71 -7.39
C GLU A 68 13.11 18.32 -6.17
N ASP A 69 13.00 19.22 -5.20
CA ASP A 69 12.14 19.02 -4.03
C ASP A 69 10.67 18.96 -4.45
N VAL A 70 9.92 17.98 -3.92
CA VAL A 70 8.47 17.84 -4.11
C VAL A 70 7.77 17.95 -2.77
N GLU A 71 7.06 19.06 -2.55
CA GLU A 71 6.21 19.23 -1.37
C GLU A 71 4.85 18.55 -1.59
N ALA A 72 4.46 17.70 -0.65
CA ALA A 72 3.12 17.13 -0.54
C ALA A 72 2.51 17.50 0.82
N THR A 73 1.57 18.44 0.81
CA THR A 73 0.90 18.94 2.02
C THR A 73 -0.62 18.87 1.85
N GLY A 74 -1.27 17.95 2.56
CA GLY A 74 -2.71 17.76 2.55
C GLY A 74 -3.13 16.30 2.54
N ARG A 75 -4.31 16.03 1.97
CA ARG A 75 -4.93 14.70 1.95
C ARG A 75 -4.35 13.81 0.85
N VAL A 76 -4.00 12.58 1.19
CA VAL A 76 -3.44 11.56 0.28
C VAL A 76 -4.46 10.45 0.07
N ARG A 77 -4.60 9.99 -1.19
CA ARG A 77 -5.43 8.82 -1.52
C ARG A 77 -4.74 7.96 -2.58
N ALA A 78 -4.98 6.65 -2.54
CA ALA A 78 -4.66 5.76 -3.64
C ALA A 78 -5.94 5.37 -4.38
N VAL A 79 -5.90 5.39 -5.70
CA VAL A 79 -6.94 4.84 -6.58
C VAL A 79 -6.39 3.55 -7.15
N LEU A 80 -7.01 2.42 -6.82
CA LEU A 80 -6.53 1.09 -7.15
C LEU A 80 -7.57 0.35 -7.99
N PHE A 81 -7.21 -0.03 -9.21
CA PHE A 81 -7.96 -0.97 -10.04
C PHE A 81 -7.45 -2.36 -9.72
N ALA A 82 -8.27 -3.16 -9.01
CA ALA A 82 -7.80 -4.43 -8.48
C ALA A 82 -8.86 -5.52 -8.53
N VAL A 83 -8.39 -6.76 -8.54
CA VAL A 83 -9.18 -7.99 -8.46
C VAL A 83 -8.80 -8.75 -7.19
N THR A 84 -9.76 -9.42 -6.59
CA THR A 84 -9.53 -10.50 -5.62
C THR A 84 -10.28 -11.73 -6.11
N ASP A 85 -9.73 -12.92 -5.93
CA ASP A 85 -10.48 -14.16 -6.17
C ASP A 85 -11.44 -14.52 -5.02
N GLY A 86 -11.55 -13.65 -4.01
CA GLY A 86 -12.43 -13.81 -2.86
C GLY A 86 -13.67 -12.92 -2.82
N PRO A 87 -14.66 -13.27 -1.99
CA PRO A 87 -15.84 -12.43 -1.75
C PRO A 87 -15.52 -11.21 -0.87
N SER A 88 -14.41 -11.20 -0.15
CA SER A 88 -13.93 -10.04 0.61
C SER A 88 -12.40 -10.01 0.64
N THR A 89 -11.81 -8.82 0.76
CA THR A 89 -10.40 -8.61 1.10
C THR A 89 -10.18 -7.16 1.52
N ASP A 90 -9.00 -6.84 2.04
CA ASP A 90 -8.62 -5.44 2.28
C ASP A 90 -7.71 -4.92 1.16
N ARG A 91 -7.80 -3.62 0.89
CA ARG A 91 -6.90 -2.86 0.02
C ARG A 91 -6.12 -1.89 0.88
N MET A 92 -4.83 -2.14 1.01
CA MET A 92 -3.93 -1.35 1.84
C MET A 92 -2.92 -0.64 0.94
N ALA A 93 -2.67 0.64 1.22
CA ALA A 93 -1.60 1.38 0.57
C ALA A 93 -0.78 2.18 1.58
N ARG A 94 0.54 2.24 1.36
CA ARG A 94 1.50 3.04 2.14
C ARG A 94 2.30 3.93 1.23
N LEU A 95 2.45 5.19 1.62
CA LEU A 95 3.39 6.15 1.06
C LEU A 95 4.67 6.16 1.89
N CYS A 96 5.82 6.07 1.25
CA CYS A 96 7.14 6.12 1.87
C CYS A 96 8.04 7.17 1.19
N ASP A 97 8.94 7.75 1.96
CA ASP A 97 10.07 8.56 1.50
C ASP A 97 11.34 7.70 1.54
N VAL A 98 12.02 7.54 0.41
CA VAL A 98 13.25 6.75 0.31
C VAL A 98 14.42 7.70 0.14
N ASP A 99 15.34 7.68 1.11
CA ASP A 99 16.51 8.54 1.07
C ASP A 99 17.56 8.06 0.05
N GLN A 100 18.62 8.86 -0.12
CA GLN A 100 19.73 8.56 -1.02
C GLN A 100 20.56 7.32 -0.64
N ASN A 101 20.43 6.82 0.60
CA ASN A 101 21.08 5.60 1.07
C ASN A 101 20.16 4.36 0.90
N GLY A 102 18.91 4.57 0.46
CA GLY A 102 17.91 3.53 0.27
C GLY A 102 17.04 3.23 1.49
N VAL A 103 17.14 4.02 2.57
CA VAL A 103 16.28 3.86 3.76
C VAL A 103 14.87 4.32 3.41
N SER A 104 13.88 3.44 3.58
CA SER A 104 12.47 3.68 3.20
C SER A 104 11.62 3.96 4.43
N LEU A 105 11.32 5.23 4.72
CA LEU A 105 10.52 5.61 5.88
C LEU A 105 9.06 5.77 5.52
N ASN A 106 8.17 5.14 6.31
CA ASN A 106 6.73 5.34 6.12
C ASN A 106 6.30 6.78 6.43
N VAL A 107 5.44 7.33 5.58
CA VAL A 107 4.90 8.70 5.68
C VAL A 107 3.43 8.67 6.04
N ALA A 108 2.63 7.96 5.27
CA ALA A 108 1.18 7.87 5.45
C ALA A 108 0.67 6.53 4.94
N ASP A 109 -0.40 6.02 5.52
CA ASP A 109 -0.98 4.75 5.13
C ASP A 109 -2.45 4.64 5.47
N GLY A 110 -3.15 3.83 4.68
CA GLY A 110 -4.59 3.66 4.75
C GLY A 110 -5.01 2.26 4.31
N ILE A 111 -6.25 1.92 4.65
CA ILE A 111 -6.86 0.64 4.30
C ILE A 111 -8.33 0.88 3.92
N ALA A 112 -8.82 0.09 2.96
CA ALA A 112 -10.23 0.00 2.62
C ALA A 112 -10.64 -1.48 2.58
N ARG A 113 -11.62 -1.85 3.39
CA ARG A 113 -12.25 -3.18 3.32
C ARG A 113 -13.18 -3.24 2.13
N VAL A 114 -13.04 -4.28 1.32
CA VAL A 114 -13.78 -4.46 0.08
C VAL A 114 -14.56 -5.77 0.14
N HIS A 115 -15.87 -5.69 -0.09
CA HIS A 115 -16.70 -6.85 -0.38
C HIS A 115 -16.91 -6.93 -1.90
N ALA A 116 -16.40 -7.98 -2.53
CA ALA A 116 -16.49 -8.16 -3.97
C ALA A 116 -17.91 -8.63 -4.32
N ALA A 117 -18.64 -7.82 -5.08
CA ALA A 117 -19.95 -8.20 -5.60
C ALA A 117 -19.85 -9.44 -6.52
N THR A 118 -18.75 -9.55 -7.27
CA THR A 118 -18.42 -10.72 -8.10
C THR A 118 -16.92 -10.98 -8.01
N PRO A 119 -16.47 -12.01 -7.28
CA PRO A 119 -15.06 -12.38 -7.20
C PRO A 119 -14.46 -12.62 -8.59
N GLY A 120 -13.24 -12.15 -8.81
CA GLY A 120 -12.56 -12.24 -10.11
C GLY A 120 -12.80 -11.05 -11.05
N GLU A 121 -13.72 -10.13 -10.73
CA GLU A 121 -13.94 -8.91 -11.52
C GLU A 121 -13.13 -7.72 -10.98
N ALA A 122 -12.58 -6.93 -11.90
CA ALA A 122 -11.80 -5.75 -11.56
C ALA A 122 -12.72 -4.59 -11.19
N ALA A 123 -12.41 -3.92 -10.07
CA ALA A 123 -13.12 -2.73 -9.65
C ALA A 123 -12.15 -1.62 -9.23
N GLU A 124 -12.61 -0.38 -9.32
CA GLU A 124 -11.90 0.78 -8.79
C GLU A 124 -12.16 0.89 -7.27
N HIS A 125 -11.10 1.05 -6.50
CA HIS A 125 -11.14 1.24 -5.06
C HIS A 125 -10.36 2.49 -4.67
N VAL A 126 -10.96 3.33 -3.83
CA VAL A 126 -10.27 4.48 -3.24
C VAL A 126 -9.84 4.13 -1.83
N VAL A 127 -8.53 4.14 -1.60
CA VAL A 127 -7.93 4.00 -0.26
C VAL A 127 -7.55 5.38 0.24
N ASP A 128 -8.08 5.74 1.39
CA ASP A 128 -7.79 7.00 2.06
C ASP A 128 -6.57 6.85 2.99
N LEU A 129 -5.45 7.49 2.64
CA LEU A 129 -4.21 7.47 3.43
C LEU A 129 -4.15 8.63 4.43
N TRP A 130 -5.26 9.34 4.61
CA TRP A 130 -5.41 10.50 5.48
C TRP A 130 -4.58 11.67 4.98
N SER A 131 -3.74 12.29 5.82
CA SER A 131 -3.02 13.52 5.47
C SER A 131 -1.57 13.46 5.89
N THR A 132 -0.73 14.20 5.16
CA THR A 132 0.68 14.41 5.48
C THR A 132 1.10 15.84 5.13
N SER A 133 2.25 16.26 5.64
CA SER A 133 2.98 17.45 5.19
C SER A 133 4.46 17.09 5.18
N ILE A 134 5.00 16.91 3.98
CA ILE A 134 6.38 16.46 3.76
C ILE A 134 6.95 17.11 2.51
N VAL A 135 8.24 17.39 2.53
CA VAL A 135 9.02 17.68 1.33
C VAL A 135 9.88 16.47 1.02
N PHE A 136 9.55 15.75 -0.05
CA PHE A 136 10.45 14.73 -0.62
C PHE A 136 11.61 15.46 -1.27
N LYS A 137 12.82 15.24 -0.76
CA LYS A 137 13.99 16.02 -1.18
C LYS A 137 14.49 15.62 -2.57
N ALA A 138 15.14 16.54 -3.27
CA ALA A 138 15.92 16.19 -4.45
C ALA A 138 16.89 15.04 -4.12
N GLY A 139 16.95 14.02 -4.99
CA GLY A 139 17.69 12.78 -4.78
C GLY A 139 16.94 11.69 -4.00
N HIS A 140 15.89 12.02 -3.25
CA HIS A 140 15.00 11.02 -2.65
C HIS A 140 14.10 10.39 -3.72
N ARG A 141 13.36 9.34 -3.33
CA ARG A 141 12.33 8.71 -4.17
C ARG A 141 11.02 8.65 -3.42
N ILE A 142 9.93 8.80 -4.17
CA ILE A 142 8.59 8.51 -3.65
C ILE A 142 8.32 7.03 -3.88
N ARG A 143 7.98 6.31 -2.81
CA ARG A 143 7.63 4.89 -2.87
C ARG A 143 6.20 4.67 -2.42
N VAL A 144 5.49 3.80 -3.12
CA VAL A 144 4.15 3.34 -2.77
C VAL A 144 4.19 1.82 -2.60
N GLN A 145 3.68 1.34 -1.47
CA GLN A 145 3.45 -0.07 -1.23
C GLN A 145 1.96 -0.36 -1.36
N VAL A 146 1.60 -1.49 -1.98
CA VAL A 146 0.23 -2.00 -2.04
C VAL A 146 0.20 -3.43 -1.53
N THR A 147 -0.70 -3.72 -0.59
CA THR A 147 -0.90 -5.05 -0.02
C THR A 147 -2.36 -5.21 0.46
N SER A 148 -2.68 -6.28 1.16
CA SER A 148 -4.01 -6.58 1.73
C SER A 148 -4.00 -6.73 3.25
N SER A 149 -2.93 -6.33 3.93
CA SER A 149 -2.90 -6.31 5.40
C SER A 149 -1.90 -5.32 5.98
N ASN A 150 -2.11 -4.94 7.24
CA ASN A 150 -1.17 -4.19 8.07
C ASN A 150 -1.57 -4.43 9.54
N PHE A 151 -1.15 -5.58 10.08
CA PHE A 151 -1.59 -6.11 11.37
C PHE A 151 -0.51 -5.92 12.45
N PRO A 152 -0.84 -5.43 13.67
CA PRO A 152 -2.18 -5.34 14.25
C PRO A 152 -2.83 -3.96 14.17
N ARG A 153 -2.32 -3.01 13.37
CA ARG A 153 -2.96 -1.70 13.24
C ARG A 153 -4.42 -1.81 12.78
N TRP A 154 -4.68 -2.71 11.83
CA TRP A 154 -6.03 -3.13 11.45
C TRP A 154 -6.20 -4.63 11.62
N ASP A 155 -7.43 -5.05 11.91
CA ASP A 155 -7.79 -6.46 11.96
C ASP A 155 -7.63 -7.10 10.57
N ARG A 156 -7.35 -8.40 10.57
CA ARG A 156 -7.10 -9.16 9.34
C ARG A 156 -8.43 -9.48 8.67
N ASN A 157 -8.54 -9.22 7.37
CA ASN A 157 -9.64 -9.75 6.60
C ASN A 157 -9.42 -11.25 6.32
N LEU A 158 -10.35 -12.10 6.75
CA LEU A 158 -10.20 -13.55 6.56
C LEU A 158 -10.52 -14.03 5.14
N ASN A 159 -10.85 -13.10 4.25
CA ASN A 159 -11.22 -13.30 2.85
C ASN A 159 -12.46 -14.18 2.62
N THR A 160 -13.25 -14.53 3.64
CA THR A 160 -14.41 -15.43 3.48
C THR A 160 -15.71 -14.69 3.18
N GLY A 161 -15.76 -13.38 3.45
CA GLY A 161 -17.01 -12.60 3.38
C GLY A 161 -17.97 -12.87 4.54
N GLU A 162 -17.58 -13.69 5.50
CA GLU A 162 -18.28 -13.82 6.79
C GLU A 162 -18.11 -12.51 7.60
N PRO A 163 -19.04 -12.21 8.52
CA PRO A 163 -18.93 -11.03 9.38
C PRO A 163 -17.64 -11.06 10.20
N GLU A 164 -16.96 -9.92 10.29
CA GLU A 164 -15.56 -9.86 10.73
C GLU A 164 -15.39 -10.09 12.23
N ASP A 165 -16.46 -9.87 13.00
CA ASP A 165 -16.52 -10.10 14.44
C ASP A 165 -16.73 -11.57 14.83
N SER A 166 -17.13 -12.43 13.87
CA SER A 166 -17.58 -13.80 14.13
C SER A 166 -17.00 -14.84 13.16
N ALA A 167 -16.31 -14.39 12.11
CA ALA A 167 -15.63 -15.26 11.17
C ALA A 167 -14.55 -16.11 11.86
N THR A 168 -14.62 -17.42 11.64
CA THR A 168 -13.67 -18.40 12.23
C THR A 168 -12.84 -19.13 11.17
N ARG A 169 -13.22 -18.99 9.90
CA ARG A 169 -12.55 -19.60 8.76
C ARG A 169 -11.74 -18.53 8.05
N ALA A 170 -10.55 -18.90 7.60
CA ALA A 170 -9.69 -18.06 6.79
C ALA A 170 -9.36 -18.76 5.48
N ARG A 171 -9.17 -17.99 4.41
CA ARG A 171 -8.50 -18.48 3.23
C ARG A 171 -7.52 -17.47 2.68
N ALA A 172 -6.46 -17.97 2.06
CA ALA A 172 -5.63 -17.14 1.20
C ALA A 172 -6.43 -16.67 -0.02
N ALA A 173 -6.13 -15.47 -0.50
CA ALA A 173 -6.77 -14.89 -1.67
C ALA A 173 -5.73 -14.27 -2.61
N ARG A 174 -5.84 -14.58 -3.90
CA ARG A 174 -4.98 -13.97 -4.92
C ARG A 174 -5.50 -12.60 -5.28
N GLN A 175 -4.59 -11.65 -5.28
CA GLN A 175 -4.81 -10.25 -5.58
C GLN A 175 -4.16 -9.93 -6.91
N GLN A 176 -4.80 -9.08 -7.70
CA GLN A 176 -4.20 -8.50 -8.90
C GLN A 176 -4.41 -7.00 -8.91
N LEU A 177 -3.38 -6.24 -9.29
CA LEU A 177 -3.41 -4.79 -9.40
C LEU A 177 -3.11 -4.40 -10.86
N PHE A 178 -4.02 -3.66 -11.48
CA PHE A 178 -3.85 -3.15 -12.84
C PHE A 178 -3.31 -1.72 -12.81
N HIS A 179 -2.43 -1.37 -13.73
CA HIS A 179 -1.89 -0.02 -13.88
C HIS A 179 -1.78 0.42 -15.35
N ASP A 180 -2.46 -0.29 -16.25
CA ASP A 180 -2.52 0.04 -17.67
C ASP A 180 -3.38 1.31 -17.94
N PRO A 181 -3.31 1.92 -19.14
CA PRO A 181 -4.05 3.15 -19.45
C PRO A 181 -5.57 3.08 -19.30
N ALA A 182 -6.19 1.90 -19.40
CA ALA A 182 -7.63 1.72 -19.19
C ALA A 182 -7.98 1.54 -17.70
N ARG A 183 -6.99 1.15 -16.88
CA ARG A 183 -7.11 0.93 -15.43
C ARG A 183 -5.94 1.59 -14.69
N PRO A 184 -5.88 2.94 -14.68
CA PRO A 184 -4.71 3.67 -14.23
C PRO A 184 -4.67 3.79 -12.69
N SER A 185 -4.27 2.71 -12.02
CA SER A 185 -3.97 2.76 -10.59
C SER A 185 -2.89 3.80 -10.30
N ARG A 186 -3.10 4.59 -9.25
CA ARG A 186 -2.23 5.73 -8.94
C ARG A 186 -2.36 6.17 -7.49
N ILE A 187 -1.31 6.77 -6.96
CA ILE A 187 -1.41 7.61 -5.78
C ILE A 187 -1.72 9.05 -6.21
N VAL A 188 -2.57 9.72 -5.45
CA VAL A 188 -2.90 11.15 -5.63
C VAL A 188 -2.28 11.91 -4.48
N LEU A 189 -1.23 12.66 -4.81
CA LEU A 189 -0.50 13.50 -3.85
C LEU A 189 -1.01 14.95 -3.91
N PRO A 190 -1.17 15.62 -2.76
CA PRO A 190 -1.52 17.03 -2.67
C PRO A 190 -0.25 17.89 -2.88
N VAL A 191 0.25 17.92 -4.13
CA VAL A 191 1.48 18.64 -4.48
C VAL A 191 1.27 20.14 -4.35
N VAL A 192 2.15 20.80 -3.59
CA VAL A 192 2.18 22.27 -3.47
C VAL A 192 3.11 22.82 -4.55
N PRO A 193 2.65 23.73 -5.44
CA PRO A 193 3.51 24.33 -6.45
C PRO A 193 4.67 25.13 -5.81
N PRO A 194 5.85 25.18 -6.45
CA PRO A 194 6.92 26.09 -6.05
C PRO A 194 6.43 27.55 -6.05
N ALA A 195 6.92 28.34 -5.09
CA ALA A 195 6.63 29.77 -5.00
C ALA A 195 7.28 30.59 -6.12
#